data_AF-A0A438GL93-F1
#
_entry.id   AF-A0A438GL93-F1
#
_cell.length_a   1.000
_cell.length_b   1.000
_cell.length_c   1.000
_cell.angle_alpha   90.00
_cell.angle_beta   90.00
_cell.angle_gamma   90.00
#
_symmetry.space_group_name_H-M   'P 1'
#
loop_
_entity.id
_entity.type
_entity.pdbx_description
1 polymer ?
#
loop_
_entity_poly.entity_id
_entity_poly.type
_entity_poly.pdbx_seq_one_letter_code
_entity_poly.pdbx_strand_id
1 'polypeptide(L)'
;MAKKIELLEVSQRKLLGQGLSSCSLDEILEIDSQLEKSLKSIRARKAQIFQEQIEELKEREKQLLERKCKDTRQWQLSAQPSEGVTYSQSSPSSEVETELFIGLPEMRCS
;
A
#
# COMPACT_ATOMS: atom_id res chain seq x y z
N MET A 1 39.05 4.41 28.95
CA MET A 1 38.11 4.39 27.81
C MET A 1 38.13 3.04 27.08
N ALA A 2 39.29 2.56 26.64
CA ALA A 2 39.45 1.26 25.94
C ALA A 2 38.78 0.06 26.64
N LYS A 3 39.01 -0.13 27.95
CA LYS A 3 38.43 -1.26 28.71
C LYS A 3 36.90 -1.33 28.69
N LYS A 4 36.22 -0.18 28.63
CA LYS A 4 34.74 -0.13 28.60
C LYS A 4 34.20 -0.51 27.22
N ILE A 5 34.94 -0.15 26.17
CA ILE A 5 34.62 -0.52 24.79
C ILE A 5 34.78 -2.03 24.63
N GLU A 6 35.90 -2.59 25.09
CA GLU A 6 36.18 -4.03 25.02
C GLU A 6 35.08 -4.86 25.72
N LEU A 7 34.63 -4.43 26.91
CA LEU A 7 33.54 -5.09 27.61
C LEU A 7 32.22 -5.07 26.82
N LEU A 8 31.89 -3.94 26.18
CA LEU A 8 30.70 -3.80 25.35
C LEU A 8 30.79 -4.67 24.09
N GLU A 9 31.95 -4.76 23.45
CA GLU A 9 32.18 -5.62 22.29
C GLU A 9 32.06 -7.11 22.64
N VAL A 10 32.58 -7.52 23.80
CA VAL A 10 32.39 -8.88 24.32
C VAL A 10 30.90 -9.16 24.55
N SER A 11 30.18 -8.24 25.20
CA SER A 11 28.73 -8.37 25.42
C SER A 11 27.96 -8.47 24.10
N GLN A 12 28.28 -7.62 23.11
CA GLN A 12 27.67 -7.65 21.80
C GLN A 12 27.91 -9.00 21.10
N ARG A 13 29.14 -9.52 21.12
CA ARG A 13 29.46 -10.84 20.54
C ARG A 13 28.65 -11.96 21.20
N LYS A 14 28.54 -11.96 22.53
CA LYS A 14 27.71 -12.92 23.27
C LYS A 14 26.24 -12.85 22.84
N LEU A 15 25.67 -11.64 22.74
CA LEU A 15 24.29 -11.45 22.24
C LEU A 15 24.09 -11.92 20.80
N LEU A 16 25.14 -11.91 19.98
CA LEU A 16 25.15 -12.43 18.62
C LEU A 16 25.43 -13.95 18.54
N GLY A 17 25.51 -14.64 19.68
CA GLY A 17 25.74 -16.08 19.76
C GLY A 17 27.20 -16.50 19.66
N GLN A 18 28.15 -15.56 19.75
CA GLN A 18 29.59 -15.83 19.62
C GLN A 18 30.24 -15.99 20.99
N GLY A 19 31.19 -16.92 21.12
CA GLY A 19 31.99 -17.07 22.35
C GLY A 19 31.19 -17.59 23.56
N LEU A 20 30.07 -18.27 23.31
CA LEU A 20 29.21 -18.81 24.37
C LEU A 20 29.81 -20.01 25.11
N SER A 21 30.87 -20.64 24.60
CA SER A 21 31.53 -21.78 25.25
C SER A 21 32.15 -21.43 26.60
N SER A 22 32.47 -20.15 26.83
CA SER A 22 32.98 -19.64 28.12
C SER A 22 31.88 -19.12 29.04
N CYS A 23 30.61 -19.14 28.61
CA CYS A 23 29.50 -18.64 29.40
C CYS A 23 29.01 -19.67 30.41
N SER A 24 28.59 -19.21 31.58
CA SER A 24 27.85 -20.04 32.53
C SER A 24 26.42 -20.28 32.05
N LEU A 25 25.74 -21.26 32.63
CA LEU A 25 24.32 -21.52 32.36
C LEU A 25 23.45 -20.29 32.66
N ASP A 26 23.71 -19.60 33.77
CA ASP A 26 22.96 -18.42 34.17
C ASP A 26 23.14 -17.26 33.17
N GLU A 27 24.36 -17.05 32.68
CA GLU A 27 24.63 -16.04 31.64
C GLU A 27 23.90 -16.36 30.34
N ILE A 28 23.83 -17.63 29.94
CA ILE A 28 23.10 -18.07 28.74
C ILE A 28 21.60 -17.76 28.90
N LEU A 29 21.02 -18.08 30.07
CA LEU A 29 19.60 -17.82 30.35
C LEU A 29 19.27 -16.32 30.37
N GLU A 30 20.18 -15.49 30.89
CA GLU A 30 20.02 -14.04 30.87
C GLU A 30 20.05 -13.50 29.43
N ILE A 31 21.00 -13.95 28.61
CA ILE A 31 21.09 -13.61 27.19
C ILE A 31 19.80 -14.00 26.45
N ASP A 32 19.30 -15.21 26.67
CA ASP A 32 18.08 -15.71 26.03
C ASP A 32 16.87 -14.84 26.41
N SER A 33 16.67 -14.58 27.72
CA SER A 33 15.58 -13.71 28.19
C SER A 33 15.66 -12.30 27.62
N GLN A 34 16.87 -11.74 27.51
CA GLN A 34 17.09 -10.40 26.95
C GLN A 34 16.75 -10.37 25.45
N LEU A 35 17.17 -11.40 24.70
CA LEU A 35 16.87 -11.53 23.28
C LEU A 35 15.37 -11.73 23.05
N GLU A 36 14.70 -12.57 23.82
CA GLU A 36 13.26 -12.81 23.72
C GLU A 36 12.47 -11.51 23.93
N LYS A 37 12.75 -10.79 25.02
CA LYS A 37 12.08 -9.52 25.34
C LYS A 37 12.29 -8.46 24.25
N SER A 38 13.53 -8.29 23.80
CA SER A 38 13.87 -7.30 22.78
C SER A 38 13.24 -7.64 21.42
N LEU A 39 13.27 -8.91 21.00
CA LEU A 39 12.63 -9.36 19.78
C LEU A 39 11.12 -9.19 19.82
N LYS A 40 10.49 -9.51 20.96
CA LYS A 40 9.05 -9.27 21.16
C LYS A 40 8.70 -7.80 20.97
N SER A 41 9.47 -6.90 21.59
CA SER A 41 9.28 -5.45 21.46
C SER A 41 9.48 -4.96 20.02
N ILE A 42 10.56 -5.41 19.35
CA ILE A 42 10.84 -5.04 17.96
C ILE A 42 9.72 -5.52 17.03
N ARG A 43 9.25 -6.76 17.18
CA ARG A 43 8.16 -7.30 16.37
C ARG A 43 6.85 -6.55 16.58
N ALA A 44 6.49 -6.25 17.84
CA ALA A 44 5.30 -5.48 18.16
C ALA A 44 5.35 -4.08 17.52
N ARG A 45 6.49 -3.38 17.64
CA ARG A 45 6.67 -2.07 17.03
C ARG A 45 6.61 -2.12 15.50
N LYS A 46 7.24 -3.12 14.88
CA LYS A 46 7.16 -3.31 13.42
C LYS A 46 5.71 -3.55 12.98
N ALA A 47 4.97 -4.40 13.69
CA ALA A 47 3.57 -4.68 13.38
C ALA A 47 2.71 -3.41 13.47
N GLN A 48 2.90 -2.60 14.52
CA GLN A 48 2.19 -1.33 14.68
C GLN A 48 2.47 -0.39 13.49
N ILE A 49 3.75 -0.18 13.13
CA ILE A 49 4.13 0.70 12.03
C ILE A 49 3.50 0.22 10.71
N PHE A 50 3.54 -1.08 10.43
CA PHE A 50 2.93 -1.61 9.21
C PHE A 50 1.41 -1.48 9.20
N GLN A 51 0.76 -1.62 10.35
CA GLN A 51 -0.68 -1.41 10.47
C GLN A 51 -1.06 0.04 10.16
N GLU A 52 -0.31 1.01 10.70
CA GLU A 52 -0.49 2.45 10.40
C GLU A 52 -0.32 2.73 8.90
N GLN A 53 0.72 2.15 8.27
CA GLN A 53 0.94 2.29 6.82
C GLN A 53 -0.18 1.68 5.97
N ILE A 54 -0.70 0.52 6.37
CA ILE A 54 -1.83 -0.13 5.69
C ILE A 54 -3.08 0.74 5.79
N GLU A 55 -3.34 1.33 6.94
CA GLU A 55 -4.49 2.20 7.16
C GLU A 55 -4.40 3.48 6.33
N GLU A 56 -3.22 4.11 6.29
CA GLU A 56 -2.97 5.27 5.43
C GLU A 56 -3.20 4.95 3.95
N LEU A 57 -2.73 3.79 3.47
CA LEU A 57 -2.92 3.37 2.09
C LEU A 57 -4.40 3.12 1.76
N LYS A 58 -5.16 2.48 2.67
CA LYS A 58 -6.60 2.25 2.50
C LYS A 58 -7.38 3.56 2.43
N GLU A 59 -7.03 4.54 3.26
CA GLU A 59 -7.69 5.85 3.23
C GLU A 59 -7.39 6.59 1.91
N ARG A 60 -6.14 6.53 1.43
CA ARG A 60 -5.79 7.09 0.12
C ARG A 60 -6.54 6.41 -1.03
N GLU A 61 -6.64 5.07 -1.00
CA GLU A 61 -7.41 4.30 -1.98
C GLU A 61 -8.87 4.76 -2.01
N LYS A 62 -9.51 4.89 -0.84
CA LYS A 62 -10.89 5.37 -0.72
C LYS A 62 -11.07 6.77 -1.30
N GLN A 63 -10.17 7.70 -0.98
CA GLN A 63 -10.22 9.07 -1.50
C GLN A 63 -10.06 9.11 -3.03
N LEU A 64 -9.17 8.29 -3.59
CA LEU A 64 -8.99 8.19 -5.03
C LEU A 64 -10.23 7.60 -5.71
N LEU A 65 -10.84 6.57 -5.12
CA LEU A 65 -12.07 5.97 -5.64
C LEU A 65 -13.24 6.99 -5.63
N GLU A 66 -13.36 7.77 -4.56
CA GLU A 66 -14.38 8.82 -4.47
C GLU A 66 -14.18 9.90 -5.55
N ARG A 67 -12.94 10.37 -5.75
CA ARG A 67 -12.60 11.34 -6.81
C ARG A 67 -12.93 10.78 -8.20
N LYS A 68 -12.49 9.55 -8.50
CA LYS A 68 -12.81 8.89 -9.78
C LYS A 68 -14.32 8.80 -10.01
N CYS A 69 -15.09 8.47 -8.97
CA CYS A 69 -16.55 8.38 -9.07
C CYS A 69 -17.18 9.76 -9.35
N LYS A 70 -16.70 10.82 -8.69
CA LYS A 70 -17.15 12.21 -8.93
C LYS A 70 -16.84 12.67 -10.35
N ASP A 71 -15.61 12.45 -10.81
CA ASP A 71 -15.21 12.82 -12.17
C ASP A 71 -16.06 12.06 -13.21
N THR A 72 -16.25 10.75 -13.03
CA THR A 72 -17.08 9.94 -13.93
C THR A 72 -18.52 10.47 -14.01
N ARG A 73 -19.11 10.86 -12.87
CA ARG A 73 -20.45 11.48 -12.83
C ARG A 73 -20.48 12.84 -13.52
N GLN A 74 -19.43 13.65 -13.37
CA GLN A 74 -19.33 14.95 -14.04
C GLN A 74 -19.26 14.79 -15.57
N TRP A 75 -18.44 13.85 -16.05
CA TRP A 75 -18.37 13.52 -17.48
C TRP A 75 -19.73 13.06 -18.02
N GLN A 76 -20.44 12.20 -17.30
CA GLN A 76 -21.79 11.74 -17.66
C GLN A 76 -22.82 12.88 -17.73
N LEU A 77 -22.77 13.86 -16.83
CA LEU A 77 -23.65 15.03 -16.83
C LEU A 77 -23.33 16.02 -17.98
N SER A 78 -22.05 16.13 -18.36
CA SER A 78 -21.61 17.00 -19.45
C SER A 78 -21.82 16.40 -20.85
N ALA A 79 -22.01 15.08 -20.95
CA ALA A 79 -22.15 14.35 -22.20
C ALA A 79 -23.62 14.18 -22.65
N GLN A 80 -24.55 14.99 -22.15
CA GLN A 80 -25.92 15.03 -22.68
C GLN A 80 -25.90 15.57 -24.13
N PRO A 81 -26.47 14.84 -25.11
CA PRO A 81 -26.68 15.39 -26.44
C PRO A 81 -27.62 16.59 -26.36
N SER A 82 -27.17 17.74 -26.86
CA SER A 82 -28.08 18.85 -27.15
C SER A 82 -29.02 18.39 -28.27
N GLU A 83 -30.25 18.03 -27.93
CA GLU A 83 -31.30 17.78 -28.90
C GLU A 83 -31.64 19.09 -29.62
N GLY A 84 -31.06 19.27 -30.79
CA GLY A 84 -31.36 20.43 -31.61
C GLY A 84 -30.84 20.27 -33.02
N VAL A 85 -31.52 19.47 -33.85
CA VAL A 85 -31.62 19.73 -35.30
C VAL A 85 -32.95 19.20 -35.84
N THR A 86 -33.78 20.13 -36.33
CA THR A 86 -34.94 19.89 -37.19
C THR A 86 -34.53 19.14 -38.46
N TYR A 87 -35.04 17.92 -38.65
CA TYR A 87 -34.91 17.20 -39.92
C TYR A 87 -35.81 17.83 -40.99
N SER A 88 -35.20 18.48 -41.98
CA SER A 88 -35.86 18.72 -43.27
C SER A 88 -35.32 17.68 -44.25
N GLN A 89 -36.24 16.87 -44.77
CA GLN A 89 -35.97 15.77 -45.70
C GLN A 89 -35.33 16.29 -47.01
N SER A 90 -34.21 15.71 -47.44
CA SER A 90 -33.99 15.37 -48.87
C SER A 90 -32.65 14.65 -49.15
N SER A 91 -32.80 13.43 -49.66
CA SER A 91 -32.00 12.75 -50.71
C SER A 91 -30.65 12.08 -50.40
N PRO A 92 -30.33 10.95 -51.07
CA PRO A 92 -29.32 9.98 -50.62
C PRO A 92 -28.03 10.03 -51.44
N SER A 93 -26.88 10.18 -50.78
CA SER A 93 -25.58 9.88 -51.40
C SER A 93 -24.59 9.34 -50.36
N SER A 94 -24.38 8.02 -50.45
CA SER A 94 -23.13 7.29 -50.17
C SER A 94 -22.25 7.76 -49.01
N GLU A 95 -22.29 7.06 -47.88
CA GLU A 95 -21.17 7.03 -46.93
C GLU A 95 -21.09 5.67 -46.22
N VAL A 96 -19.89 5.10 -46.13
CA VAL A 96 -19.60 3.79 -45.55
C VAL A 96 -19.69 3.90 -44.03
N GLU A 97 -20.54 3.09 -43.41
CA GLU A 97 -20.65 2.99 -41.96
C GLU A 97 -19.42 2.25 -41.41
N THR A 98 -18.40 2.98 -40.98
CA THR A 98 -17.47 2.44 -39.99
C THR A 98 -18.13 2.57 -38.63
N GLU A 99 -18.70 1.49 -38.11
CA GLU A 99 -19.09 1.40 -36.70
C GLU A 99 -17.81 1.38 -35.83
N LEU A 100 -17.14 2.52 -35.73
CA LEU A 100 -16.08 2.74 -34.77
C LEU A 100 -16.73 3.11 -33.44
N PHE A 101 -17.18 2.10 -32.70
CA PHE A 101 -17.67 2.28 -31.34
C PHE A 101 -16.48 2.56 -30.40
N ILE A 102 -16.07 3.82 -30.30
CA ILE A 102 -15.22 4.30 -29.19
C ILE A 102 -16.13 4.63 -27.99
N GLY A 103 -16.94 3.65 -27.57
CA GLY A 103 -17.80 3.77 -26.40
C GLY A 103 -17.11 3.19 -25.16
N LEU A 104 -17.37 3.79 -24.00
CA LEU A 104 -16.90 3.29 -22.71
C LEU A 104 -17.54 1.93 -22.40
N PRO A 105 -16.76 0.90 -22.00
CA PRO A 105 -17.30 -0.40 -21.63
C PRO A 105 -18.20 -0.31 -20.40
N GLU A 106 -19.26 -1.13 -20.35
CA GLU A 106 -20.17 -1.29 -19.21
C GLU A 106 -19.37 -1.60 -17.93
N MET A 107 -19.20 -0.59 -17.06
CA MET A 107 -18.71 -0.81 -15.71
C MET A 107 -19.90 -1.14 -14.81
N ARG A 108 -20.13 -2.44 -14.62
CA ARG A 108 -21.00 -2.92 -13.53
C ARG A 108 -20.25 -2.70 -12.22
N CYS A 109 -20.55 -1.59 -11.56
CA CYS A 109 -20.15 -1.38 -10.17
C CYS A 109 -21.15 -2.14 -9.28
N SER A 110 -20.71 -3.29 -8.77
CA SER A 110 -21.27 -3.93 -7.58
C SER A 110 -20.71 -3.29 -6.33
#